data_AF-A0A9D4MYT6-F1
#
_entry.id   AF-A0A9D4MYT6-F1
#
_cell.length_a   1.000
_cell.length_b   1.000
_cell.length_c   1.000
_cell.angle_alpha   90.00
_cell.angle_beta   90.00
_cell.angle_gamma   90.00
#
_symmetry.space_group_name_H-M   'P 1'
#
loop_
_entity.id
_entity.type
_entity.pdbx_description
1 polymer ?
#
loop_
_entity_poly.entity_id
_entity_poly.type
_entity_poly.pdbx_seq_one_letter_code
_entity_poly.pdbx_strand_id
1 'polypeptide(L)'
;MSEWAEHLIWYTDGRFAQHKYFQFIVHNIISRKRALEQSTYIMKQQIGDEHMSIDDLKQRIQNGDSSIAQKILYFGASLRGTSQYWSRRAQELRALIQYQINAGKGLPSFFSTASCAEFYFAPLRRLLTQYNLQTTGEIVDLNDKKILVSILQNNSHIVSHYFNLRTQEYFETVMKTAFKVDTFWYRYEFAKSRGMIHFHGLCWRSDREPHNLLHEALKNGLDEDVCASKLSEWAQQNFAMIAMHPAGSDASGNPNKDLWPPPEGNAPAPPESKNPLFKLFMDVSQSEYSILEDHLLLTNKINLHRCSSYCLVSKKGMKHKVCRMEFGSENMQGKAIRDSPAIVKDKNGSLRL
;
A
#
# COMPACT_ATOMS: atom_id res chain seq x y z
N MET A 1 -3.46 -25.58 -15.99
CA MET A 1 -3.25 -25.70 -14.53
C MET A 1 -3.56 -24.38 -13.82
N SER A 2 -2.96 -23.25 -14.23
CA SER A 2 -3.33 -21.94 -13.66
C SER A 2 -4.78 -21.55 -13.97
N GLU A 3 -5.24 -21.70 -15.22
CA GLU A 3 -6.65 -21.44 -15.60
C GLU A 3 -7.64 -22.35 -14.86
N TRP A 4 -7.33 -23.64 -14.71
CA TRP A 4 -8.13 -24.57 -13.90
C TRP A 4 -8.27 -24.10 -12.46
N ALA A 5 -7.16 -23.70 -11.84
CA ALA A 5 -7.18 -23.19 -10.47
C ALA A 5 -7.99 -21.90 -10.35
N GLU A 6 -7.85 -20.99 -11.30
CA GLU A 6 -8.63 -19.75 -11.38
C GLU A 6 -10.11 -20.04 -11.52
N HIS A 7 -10.50 -20.94 -12.43
CA HIS A 7 -11.89 -21.39 -12.57
C HIS A 7 -12.47 -21.93 -11.26
N LEU A 8 -11.71 -22.77 -10.53
CA LEU A 8 -12.18 -23.31 -9.27
C LEU A 8 -12.33 -22.25 -8.18
N ILE A 9 -11.43 -21.28 -8.09
CA ILE A 9 -11.56 -20.15 -7.13
C ILE A 9 -12.84 -19.35 -7.39
N TRP A 10 -13.27 -19.25 -8.64
CA TRP A 10 -14.49 -18.53 -9.03
C TRP A 10 -15.71 -19.44 -9.23
N TYR A 11 -15.67 -20.67 -8.71
CA TYR A 11 -16.78 -21.60 -8.83
C TYR A 11 -18.04 -21.08 -8.12
N THR A 12 -19.22 -21.37 -8.68
CA THR A 12 -20.48 -20.66 -8.37
C THR A 12 -20.96 -20.72 -6.93
N ASP A 13 -20.57 -21.74 -6.17
CA ASP A 13 -20.95 -21.89 -4.75
C ASP A 13 -19.82 -21.52 -3.77
N GLY A 14 -18.70 -21.01 -4.28
CA GLY A 14 -17.57 -20.56 -3.46
C GLY A 14 -16.82 -21.66 -2.70
N ARG A 15 -17.17 -22.96 -2.85
CA ARG A 15 -16.63 -24.05 -2.03
C ARG A 15 -15.10 -24.11 -1.99
N PHE A 16 -14.46 -23.84 -3.13
CA PHE A 16 -13.01 -23.92 -3.26
C PHE A 16 -12.31 -22.70 -2.67
N ALA A 17 -12.87 -21.51 -2.89
CA ALA A 17 -12.32 -20.28 -2.36
C ALA A 17 -12.41 -20.22 -0.83
N GLN A 18 -13.50 -20.73 -0.25
CA GLN A 18 -13.74 -20.78 1.19
C GLN A 18 -12.99 -21.93 1.88
N HIS A 19 -12.52 -22.94 1.13
CA HIS A 19 -11.80 -24.07 1.70
C HIS A 19 -10.41 -23.66 2.20
N LYS A 20 -10.18 -23.79 3.52
CA LYS A 20 -8.98 -23.32 4.24
C LYS A 20 -7.65 -23.75 3.63
N TYR A 21 -7.59 -24.94 3.02
CA TYR A 21 -6.35 -25.50 2.48
C TYR A 21 -6.26 -25.51 0.96
N PHE A 22 -7.36 -25.26 0.25
CA PHE A 22 -7.42 -25.52 -1.19
C PHE A 22 -6.43 -24.63 -1.94
N GLN A 23 -6.41 -23.33 -1.61
CA GLN A 23 -5.49 -22.36 -2.19
C GLN A 23 -4.03 -22.74 -1.99
N PHE A 24 -3.66 -23.23 -0.80
CA PHE A 24 -2.28 -23.65 -0.49
C PHE A 24 -1.88 -24.92 -1.25
N ILE A 25 -2.78 -25.91 -1.31
CA ILE A 25 -2.55 -27.17 -2.02
C ILE A 25 -2.40 -26.91 -3.52
N VAL A 26 -3.33 -26.15 -4.11
CA VAL A 26 -3.31 -25.82 -5.54
C VAL A 26 -2.11 -24.94 -5.88
N HIS A 27 -1.77 -23.96 -5.04
CA HIS A 27 -0.55 -23.18 -5.22
C HIS A 27 0.70 -24.07 -5.19
N ASN A 28 0.78 -25.03 -4.26
CA ASN A 28 1.89 -25.98 -4.19
C ASN A 28 1.97 -26.86 -5.45
N ILE A 29 0.83 -27.39 -5.92
CA ILE A 29 0.73 -28.20 -7.14
C ILE A 29 1.20 -27.40 -8.37
N ILE A 30 0.73 -26.15 -8.53
CA ILE A 30 1.16 -25.26 -9.62
C ILE A 30 2.65 -24.97 -9.54
N SER A 31 3.15 -24.61 -8.36
CA SER A 31 4.57 -24.28 -8.15
C SER A 31 5.48 -25.49 -8.42
N ARG A 32 5.10 -26.69 -7.96
CA ARG A 32 5.83 -27.93 -8.25
C ARG A 32 5.84 -28.26 -9.74
N LYS A 33 4.69 -28.19 -10.42
CA LYS A 33 4.63 -28.43 -11.86
C LYS A 33 5.51 -27.45 -12.63
N ARG A 34 5.44 -26.15 -12.32
CA ARG A 34 6.32 -25.15 -12.95
C ARG A 34 7.80 -25.45 -12.68
N ALA A 35 8.16 -25.81 -11.46
CA ALA A 35 9.54 -26.18 -11.13
C ALA A 35 10.02 -27.40 -11.92
N LEU A 36 9.18 -28.44 -12.09
CA LEU A 36 9.49 -29.63 -12.88
C LEU A 36 9.63 -29.31 -14.37
N GLU A 37 8.76 -28.46 -14.93
CA GLU A 37 8.84 -27.99 -16.32
C GLU A 37 10.15 -27.24 -16.56
N GLN A 38 10.53 -26.32 -15.66
CA GLN A 38 11.79 -25.58 -15.74
C GLN A 38 13.01 -26.49 -15.56
N SER A 39 12.98 -27.44 -14.62
CA SER A 39 14.05 -28.42 -14.44
C SER A 39 14.25 -29.28 -15.69
N THR A 40 13.16 -29.74 -16.30
CA THR A 40 13.22 -30.48 -17.57
C THR A 40 13.86 -29.64 -18.67
N TYR A 41 13.50 -28.36 -18.75
CA TYR A 41 14.08 -27.42 -19.72
C TYR A 41 15.58 -27.20 -19.48
N ILE A 42 16.01 -26.99 -18.22
CA ILE A 42 17.43 -26.86 -17.84
C ILE A 42 18.19 -28.10 -18.28
N MET A 43 17.70 -29.29 -17.92
CA MET A 43 18.35 -30.54 -18.30
C MET A 43 18.46 -30.66 -19.80
N LYS A 44 17.38 -30.37 -20.56
CA LYS A 44 17.38 -30.37 -22.03
C LYS A 44 18.33 -29.36 -22.65
N GLN A 45 18.47 -28.15 -22.09
CA GLN A 45 19.47 -27.17 -22.54
C GLN A 45 20.92 -27.58 -22.19
N GLN A 46 21.11 -28.52 -21.26
CA GLN A 46 22.41 -29.16 -21.03
C GLN A 46 22.63 -30.39 -21.93
N ILE A 47 21.63 -30.86 -22.69
CA ILE A 47 21.79 -31.87 -23.76
C ILE A 47 22.34 -31.20 -25.04
N GLY A 48 23.34 -30.34 -24.88
CA GLY A 48 24.36 -30.06 -25.88
C GLY A 48 25.71 -30.67 -25.48
N ASP A 49 25.85 -31.08 -24.21
CA ASP A 49 26.96 -31.87 -23.70
C ASP A 49 26.47 -33.31 -23.47
N GLU A 50 27.16 -34.27 -24.06
CA GLU A 50 26.87 -35.70 -23.91
C GLU A 50 26.90 -36.15 -22.44
N HIS A 51 25.81 -36.80 -22.01
CA HIS A 51 25.73 -37.80 -20.93
C HIS A 51 26.24 -37.42 -19.53
N MET A 52 25.83 -36.27 -18.98
CA MET A 52 26.03 -36.00 -17.53
C MET A 52 25.16 -36.92 -16.67
N SER A 53 25.78 -37.82 -15.90
CA SER A 53 25.08 -38.69 -14.95
C SER A 53 24.75 -37.96 -13.63
N ILE A 54 23.88 -38.56 -12.80
CA ILE A 54 23.59 -38.04 -11.45
C ILE A 54 24.87 -38.00 -10.60
N ASP A 55 25.78 -38.96 -10.79
CA ASP A 55 27.01 -39.03 -10.00
C ASP A 55 28.04 -37.98 -10.44
N ASP A 56 28.11 -37.66 -11.74
CA ASP A 56 28.89 -36.52 -12.24
C ASP A 56 28.40 -35.20 -11.64
N LEU A 57 27.07 -35.04 -11.55
CA LEU A 57 26.45 -33.87 -10.95
C LEU A 57 26.80 -33.75 -9.45
N LYS A 58 26.75 -34.86 -8.71
CA LYS A 58 27.14 -34.90 -7.30
C LYS A 58 28.62 -34.57 -7.11
N GLN A 59 29.52 -35.15 -7.92
CA GLN A 59 30.94 -34.86 -7.86
C GLN A 59 31.23 -33.38 -8.15
N ARG A 60 30.60 -32.80 -9.17
CA ARG A 60 30.73 -31.36 -9.48
C ARG A 60 30.33 -30.50 -8.28
N ILE A 61 29.19 -30.79 -7.66
CA ILE A 61 28.73 -30.07 -6.47
C ILE A 61 29.70 -30.23 -5.30
N GLN A 62 30.20 -31.45 -5.05
CA GLN A 62 31.19 -31.71 -3.99
C GLN A 62 32.53 -30.99 -4.23
N ASN A 63 32.92 -30.83 -5.50
CA ASN A 63 34.10 -30.08 -5.90
C ASN A 63 33.90 -28.55 -5.89
N GLY A 64 32.74 -28.07 -5.43
CA GLY A 64 32.44 -26.64 -5.31
C GLY A 64 31.88 -25.98 -6.58
N ASP A 65 31.51 -26.76 -7.61
CA ASP A 65 30.86 -26.22 -8.81
C ASP A 65 29.46 -25.68 -8.45
N SER A 66 29.33 -24.36 -8.50
CA SER A 66 28.07 -23.65 -8.24
C SER A 66 27.28 -23.33 -9.51
N SER A 67 27.81 -23.62 -10.71
CA SER A 67 27.21 -23.22 -12.00
C SER A 67 25.81 -23.80 -12.20
N ILE A 68 25.61 -25.06 -11.80
CA ILE A 68 24.31 -25.76 -11.88
C ILE A 68 23.31 -25.15 -10.89
N ALA A 69 23.73 -24.91 -9.64
CA ALA A 69 22.89 -24.27 -8.65
C ALA A 69 22.50 -22.84 -9.09
N GLN A 70 23.44 -22.09 -9.65
CA GLN A 70 23.22 -20.73 -10.14
C GLN A 70 22.26 -20.71 -11.34
N LYS A 71 22.35 -21.69 -12.26
CA LYS A 71 21.36 -21.90 -13.32
C LYS A 71 19.98 -22.22 -12.75
N ILE A 72 19.86 -23.17 -11.81
CA ILE A 72 18.57 -23.50 -11.16
C ILE A 72 17.96 -22.25 -10.50
N LEU A 73 18.77 -21.47 -9.80
CA LEU A 73 18.35 -20.20 -9.18
C LEU A 73 17.88 -19.19 -10.24
N TYR A 74 18.56 -19.08 -11.38
CA TYR A 74 18.17 -18.22 -12.50
C TYR A 74 16.78 -18.58 -13.04
N PHE A 75 16.53 -19.85 -13.34
CA PHE A 75 15.21 -20.31 -13.82
C PHE A 75 14.11 -20.24 -12.74
N GLY A 76 14.51 -20.28 -11.46
CA GLY A 76 13.63 -20.03 -10.32
C GLY A 76 12.92 -18.67 -10.34
N ALA A 77 13.42 -17.71 -11.14
CA ALA A 77 12.79 -16.40 -11.31
C ALA A 77 11.38 -16.46 -11.95
N SER A 78 10.99 -17.58 -12.57
CA SER A 78 9.65 -17.83 -13.10
C SER A 78 8.63 -18.26 -12.02
N LEU A 79 9.11 -18.67 -10.85
CA LEU A 79 8.28 -19.17 -9.74
C LEU A 79 7.83 -18.00 -8.86
N ARG A 80 6.63 -17.47 -9.12
CA ARG A 80 6.06 -16.34 -8.35
C ARG A 80 6.10 -16.60 -6.85
N GLY A 81 6.50 -15.58 -6.09
CA GLY A 81 6.56 -15.63 -4.62
C GLY A 81 7.88 -16.10 -4.03
N THR A 82 8.81 -16.64 -4.85
CA THR A 82 10.16 -17.00 -4.40
C THR A 82 11.09 -15.79 -4.31
N SER A 83 12.22 -15.95 -3.62
CA SER A 83 13.27 -14.91 -3.57
C SER A 83 13.86 -14.62 -4.95
N GLN A 84 13.96 -15.63 -5.82
CA GLN A 84 14.47 -15.51 -7.19
C GLN A 84 13.51 -14.68 -8.06
N TYR A 85 12.20 -14.91 -7.94
CA TYR A 85 11.20 -14.07 -8.61
C TYR A 85 11.31 -12.61 -8.17
N TRP A 86 11.41 -12.35 -6.86
CA TRP A 86 11.55 -10.99 -6.35
C TRP A 86 12.88 -10.33 -6.73
N SER A 87 13.96 -11.10 -6.81
CA SER A 87 15.25 -10.61 -7.32
C SER A 87 15.12 -10.11 -8.75
N ARG A 88 14.45 -10.88 -9.63
CA ARG A 88 14.16 -10.47 -11.01
C ARG A 88 13.27 -9.23 -11.08
N ARG A 89 12.19 -9.17 -10.30
CA ARG A 89 11.33 -7.97 -10.21
C ARG A 89 12.12 -6.73 -9.75
N ALA A 90 13.06 -6.89 -8.82
CA ALA A 90 13.93 -5.82 -8.38
C ALA A 90 14.94 -5.39 -9.47
N GLN A 91 15.45 -6.32 -10.28
CA GLN A 91 16.27 -5.98 -11.45
C GLN A 91 15.48 -5.18 -12.48
N GLU A 92 14.25 -5.59 -12.79
CA GLU A 92 13.35 -4.86 -13.70
C GLU A 92 13.07 -3.44 -13.20
N LEU A 93 12.82 -3.26 -11.90
CA LEU A 93 12.64 -1.94 -11.32
C LEU A 93 13.90 -1.07 -11.42
N ARG A 94 15.08 -1.63 -11.14
CA ARG A 94 16.34 -0.90 -11.30
C ARG A 94 16.59 -0.51 -12.76
N ALA A 95 16.28 -1.39 -13.70
CA ALA A 95 16.37 -1.10 -15.13
C ALA A 95 15.41 0.04 -15.52
N LEU A 96 14.17 0.02 -15.01
CA LEU A 96 13.22 1.12 -15.20
C LEU A 96 13.75 2.44 -14.63
N ILE A 97 14.27 2.44 -13.41
CA ILE A 97 14.87 3.65 -12.80
C ILE A 97 16.02 4.17 -13.67
N GLN A 98 16.94 3.30 -14.09
CA GLN A 98 18.07 3.69 -14.92
C GLN A 98 17.63 4.22 -16.29
N TYR A 99 16.62 3.59 -16.91
CA TYR A 99 16.03 4.05 -18.15
C TYR A 99 15.44 5.46 -18.00
N GLN A 100 14.66 5.71 -16.94
CA GLN A 100 14.09 7.02 -16.66
C GLN A 100 15.18 8.08 -16.44
N ILE A 101 16.27 7.75 -15.74
CA ILE A 101 17.42 8.66 -15.59
C ILE A 101 18.05 8.98 -16.96
N ASN A 102 18.37 7.94 -17.75
CA ASN A 102 19.01 8.10 -19.06
C ASN A 102 18.14 8.84 -20.07
N ALA A 103 16.82 8.68 -19.98
CA ALA A 103 15.85 9.39 -20.81
C ALA A 103 15.64 10.85 -20.37
N GLY A 104 16.38 11.34 -19.37
CA GLY A 104 16.17 12.67 -18.82
C GLY A 104 14.78 12.82 -18.18
N LYS A 105 14.29 11.77 -17.51
CA LYS A 105 13.08 11.78 -16.67
C LYS A 105 13.40 11.79 -15.17
N GLY A 106 14.62 11.40 -14.79
CA GLY A 106 15.12 11.53 -13.42
C GLY A 106 14.56 10.46 -12.47
N LEU A 107 14.61 10.77 -11.17
CA LEU A 107 14.16 9.87 -10.11
C LEU A 107 12.63 9.88 -9.96
N PRO A 108 12.03 8.81 -9.40
CA PRO A 108 10.60 8.80 -9.10
C PRO A 108 10.20 10.02 -8.27
N SER A 109 9.09 10.65 -8.63
CA SER A 109 8.54 11.82 -7.94
C SER A 109 7.79 11.44 -6.67
N PHE A 110 7.13 10.27 -6.66
CA PHE A 110 6.35 9.81 -5.51
C PHE A 110 6.68 8.38 -5.12
N PHE A 111 6.72 8.16 -3.80
CA PHE A 111 6.52 6.85 -3.20
C PHE A 111 5.07 6.77 -2.73
N SER A 112 4.26 5.95 -3.39
CA SER A 112 2.84 5.76 -3.06
C SER A 112 2.62 4.43 -2.34
N THR A 113 1.78 4.44 -1.32
CA THR A 113 1.32 3.22 -0.66
C THR A 113 -0.15 3.33 -0.34
N ALA A 114 -0.90 2.27 -0.60
CA ALA A 114 -2.27 2.15 -0.12
C ALA A 114 -2.52 0.76 0.44
N SER A 115 -3.43 0.69 1.39
CA SER A 115 -3.88 -0.54 2.02
C SER A 115 -5.37 -0.73 1.79
N CYS A 116 -5.81 -1.99 1.70
CA CYS A 116 -7.24 -2.27 1.69
C CYS A 116 -7.87 -1.81 3.01
N ALA A 117 -9.00 -1.10 2.91
CA ALA A 117 -9.85 -0.67 4.01
C ALA A 117 -11.18 -1.46 3.96
N GLU A 118 -11.05 -2.79 3.95
CA GLU A 118 -12.10 -3.77 3.68
C GLU A 118 -13.34 -3.62 4.59
N PHE A 119 -13.16 -3.12 5.81
CA PHE A 119 -14.25 -2.88 6.75
C PHE A 119 -15.11 -1.67 6.39
N TYR A 120 -14.63 -0.74 5.57
CA TYR A 120 -15.29 0.55 5.34
C TYR A 120 -15.86 0.71 3.92
N PHE A 121 -15.47 -0.14 2.98
CA PHE A 121 -15.93 -0.03 1.61
C PHE A 121 -17.38 -0.49 1.44
N ALA A 122 -18.31 0.47 1.41
CA ALA A 122 -19.72 0.21 1.14
C ALA A 122 -19.98 -0.59 -0.15
N PRO A 123 -19.31 -0.32 -1.29
CA PRO A 123 -19.51 -1.13 -2.50
C PRO A 123 -19.01 -2.58 -2.34
N LEU A 124 -17.92 -2.79 -1.59
CA LEU A 124 -17.41 -4.13 -1.28
C LEU A 124 -18.38 -4.89 -0.37
N ARG A 125 -18.93 -4.23 0.65
CA ARG A 125 -19.97 -4.82 1.51
C ARG A 125 -21.18 -5.27 0.69
N ARG A 126 -21.68 -4.40 -0.20
CA ARG A 126 -22.80 -4.73 -1.11
C ARG A 126 -22.47 -5.94 -2.01
N LEU A 127 -21.27 -5.95 -2.60
CA LEU A 127 -20.80 -7.07 -3.42
C LEU A 127 -20.77 -8.38 -2.62
N LEU A 128 -20.25 -8.35 -1.39
CA LEU A 128 -20.16 -9.53 -0.52
C LEU A 128 -21.53 -10.03 -0.06
N THR A 129 -22.48 -9.13 0.24
CA THR A 129 -23.87 -9.51 0.55
C THR A 129 -24.53 -10.21 -0.63
N GLN A 130 -24.37 -9.67 -1.85
CA GLN A 130 -24.92 -10.28 -3.08
C GLN A 130 -24.28 -11.64 -3.34
N TYR A 131 -22.95 -11.73 -3.24
CA TYR A 131 -22.21 -12.97 -3.44
C TYR A 131 -22.61 -14.04 -2.43
N ASN A 132 -22.73 -13.68 -1.14
CA ASN A 132 -23.18 -14.61 -0.10
C ASN A 132 -24.57 -15.16 -0.42
N LEU A 133 -25.53 -14.28 -0.73
CA LEU A 133 -26.88 -14.69 -1.09
C LEU A 133 -26.90 -15.65 -2.30
N GLN A 134 -26.08 -15.38 -3.31
CA GLN A 134 -26.02 -16.23 -4.51
C GLN A 134 -25.37 -17.59 -4.25
N THR A 135 -24.38 -17.66 -3.35
CA THR A 135 -23.59 -18.88 -3.12
C THR A 135 -24.16 -19.77 -2.02
N THR A 136 -24.81 -19.19 -1.00
CA THR A 136 -25.35 -19.93 0.16
C THR A 136 -26.88 -19.87 0.27
N GLY A 137 -27.53 -18.93 -0.42
CA GLY A 137 -28.96 -18.64 -0.24
C GLY A 137 -29.28 -17.83 1.03
N GLU A 138 -28.27 -17.41 1.79
CA GLU A 138 -28.47 -16.71 3.07
C GLU A 138 -28.29 -15.20 2.93
N ILE A 139 -29.22 -14.45 3.54
CA ILE A 139 -29.08 -13.01 3.71
C ILE A 139 -28.29 -12.76 5.00
N VAL A 140 -27.20 -11.99 4.89
CA VAL A 140 -26.32 -11.65 6.00
C VAL A 140 -26.37 -10.16 6.31
N ASP A 141 -26.47 -9.82 7.60
CA ASP A 141 -26.33 -8.44 8.06
C ASP A 141 -24.85 -8.12 8.32
N LEU A 142 -24.22 -7.43 7.37
CA LEU A 142 -22.83 -7.00 7.47
C LEU A 142 -22.62 -5.79 8.42
N ASN A 143 -23.67 -5.30 9.10
CA ASN A 143 -23.51 -4.37 10.21
C ASN A 143 -23.05 -5.08 11.49
N ASP A 144 -23.33 -6.39 11.63
CA ASP A 144 -22.71 -7.21 12.66
C ASP A 144 -21.21 -7.41 12.34
N LYS A 145 -20.35 -6.94 13.25
CA LYS A 145 -18.89 -7.00 13.08
C LYS A 145 -18.37 -8.43 12.99
N LYS A 146 -18.94 -9.40 13.71
CA LYS A 146 -18.50 -10.80 13.67
C LYS A 146 -18.87 -11.43 12.32
N ILE A 147 -20.07 -11.16 11.83
CA ILE A 147 -20.52 -11.61 10.51
C ILE A 147 -19.63 -11.00 9.42
N LEU A 148 -19.40 -9.68 9.47
CA LEU A 148 -18.53 -8.98 8.53
C LEU A 148 -17.12 -9.58 8.48
N VAL A 149 -16.50 -9.80 9.65
CA VAL A 149 -15.15 -10.42 9.72
C VAL A 149 -15.16 -11.81 9.08
N SER A 150 -16.16 -12.63 9.40
CA SER A 150 -16.29 -13.99 8.84
C SER A 150 -16.42 -13.95 7.30
N ILE A 151 -17.32 -13.11 6.79
CA ILE A 151 -17.56 -12.96 5.35
C ILE A 151 -16.32 -12.44 4.63
N LEU A 152 -15.61 -11.47 5.19
CA LEU A 152 -14.37 -10.95 4.61
C LEU A 152 -13.26 -12.02 4.56
N GLN A 153 -13.11 -12.82 5.61
CA GLN A 153 -12.10 -13.87 5.68
C GLN A 153 -12.40 -15.02 4.72
N ASN A 154 -13.64 -15.49 4.67
CA ASN A 154 -14.08 -16.57 3.80
C ASN A 154 -14.03 -16.16 2.31
N ASN A 155 -14.13 -14.87 2.02
CA ASN A 155 -14.12 -14.33 0.65
C ASN A 155 -12.89 -13.45 0.36
N SER A 156 -11.74 -13.80 0.94
CA SER A 156 -10.47 -13.06 0.78
C SER A 156 -10.00 -12.90 -0.67
N HIS A 157 -10.36 -13.84 -1.55
CA HIS A 157 -10.13 -13.77 -3.00
C HIS A 157 -10.89 -12.58 -3.64
N ILE A 158 -12.17 -12.37 -3.29
CA ILE A 158 -12.97 -11.22 -3.73
C ILE A 158 -12.37 -9.93 -3.20
N VAL A 159 -12.06 -9.88 -1.90
CA VAL A 159 -11.48 -8.68 -1.26
C VAL A 159 -10.17 -8.29 -1.94
N SER A 160 -9.30 -9.26 -2.20
CA SER A 160 -8.00 -9.04 -2.85
C SER A 160 -8.16 -8.60 -4.31
N HIS A 161 -9.07 -9.24 -5.05
CA HIS A 161 -9.35 -8.89 -6.44
C HIS A 161 -9.97 -7.49 -6.55
N TYR A 162 -10.95 -7.17 -5.70
CA TYR A 162 -11.56 -5.86 -5.60
C TYR A 162 -10.52 -4.76 -5.32
N PHE A 163 -9.60 -5.00 -4.38
CA PHE A 163 -8.51 -4.06 -4.11
C PHE A 163 -7.56 -3.90 -5.30
N ASN A 164 -7.24 -4.99 -6.01
CA ASN A 164 -6.42 -4.92 -7.21
C ASN A 164 -7.08 -4.08 -8.31
N LEU A 165 -8.37 -4.33 -8.61
CA LEU A 165 -9.12 -3.55 -9.59
C LEU A 165 -9.17 -2.06 -9.22
N ARG A 166 -9.44 -1.76 -7.94
CA ARG A 166 -9.41 -0.38 -7.45
C ARG A 166 -8.04 0.27 -7.55
N THR A 167 -6.97 -0.50 -7.33
CA THR A 167 -5.60 0.01 -7.46
C THR A 167 -5.30 0.34 -8.92
N GLN A 168 -5.65 -0.55 -9.85
CA GLN A 168 -5.50 -0.30 -11.29
C GLN A 168 -6.27 0.96 -11.71
N GLU A 169 -7.54 1.06 -11.33
CA GLU A 169 -8.37 2.23 -11.62
C GLU A 169 -7.81 3.51 -11.00
N TYR A 170 -7.32 3.45 -9.76
CA TYR A 170 -6.69 4.57 -9.07
C TYR A 170 -5.46 5.09 -9.81
N PHE A 171 -4.63 4.20 -10.36
CA PHE A 171 -3.46 4.62 -11.14
C PHE A 171 -3.87 5.24 -12.48
N GLU A 172 -4.84 4.66 -13.19
CA GLU A 172 -5.29 5.19 -14.50
C GLU A 172 -6.09 6.49 -14.39
N THR A 173 -6.86 6.69 -13.31
CA THR A 173 -7.70 7.87 -13.15
C THR A 173 -7.01 8.92 -12.28
N VAL A 174 -6.76 8.62 -11.01
CA VAL A 174 -6.29 9.61 -10.02
C VAL A 174 -4.81 9.91 -10.18
N MET A 175 -3.94 8.89 -10.18
CA MET A 175 -2.49 9.14 -10.27
C MET A 175 -2.12 9.80 -11.60
N LYS A 176 -2.72 9.34 -12.69
CA LYS A 176 -2.48 9.90 -14.02
C LYS A 176 -3.02 11.32 -14.17
N THR A 177 -4.27 11.57 -13.77
CA THR A 177 -4.93 12.86 -14.03
C THR A 177 -4.56 13.90 -12.97
N ALA A 178 -4.76 13.59 -11.70
CA ALA A 178 -4.53 14.55 -10.62
C ALA A 178 -3.04 14.69 -10.28
N PHE A 179 -2.31 13.57 -10.24
CA PHE A 179 -0.89 13.57 -9.89
C PHE A 179 0.06 13.60 -11.09
N LYS A 180 -0.46 13.72 -12.32
CA LYS A 180 0.31 13.77 -13.58
C LYS A 180 1.36 12.65 -13.73
N VAL A 181 1.07 11.48 -13.15
CA VAL A 181 1.95 10.30 -13.22
C VAL A 181 1.75 9.59 -14.55
N ASP A 182 2.81 9.49 -15.35
CA ASP A 182 2.79 8.81 -16.65
C ASP A 182 3.45 7.43 -16.61
N THR A 183 4.33 7.19 -15.64
CA THR A 183 5.01 5.92 -15.45
C THR A 183 4.98 5.52 -13.99
N PHE A 184 4.66 4.27 -13.71
CA PHE A 184 4.68 3.73 -12.36
C PHE A 184 5.12 2.27 -12.34
N TRP A 185 5.61 1.85 -11.19
CA TRP A 185 5.83 0.46 -10.86
C TRP A 185 5.37 0.23 -9.44
N TYR A 186 4.54 -0.78 -9.21
CA TYR A 186 4.13 -1.15 -7.86
C TYR A 186 4.15 -2.66 -7.66
N ARG A 187 4.24 -3.05 -6.39
CA ARG A 187 4.08 -4.44 -5.96
C ARG A 187 3.03 -4.55 -4.88
N TYR A 188 2.35 -5.70 -4.84
CA TYR A 188 1.51 -6.08 -3.72
C TYR A 188 2.29 -6.81 -2.64
N GLU A 189 1.88 -6.57 -1.41
CA GLU A 189 2.31 -7.25 -0.22
C GLU A 189 1.09 -7.56 0.65
N PHE A 190 1.24 -8.49 1.58
CA PHE A 190 0.21 -8.82 2.55
C PHE A 190 0.70 -8.48 3.96
N ALA A 191 -0.11 -7.75 4.71
CA ALA A 191 0.21 -7.37 6.08
C ALA A 191 0.37 -8.61 6.97
N LYS A 192 1.48 -8.71 7.72
CA LYS A 192 1.80 -9.89 8.56
C LYS A 192 0.74 -10.25 9.60
N SER A 193 -0.07 -9.29 10.06
CA SER A 193 -1.10 -9.50 11.08
C SER A 193 -2.44 -9.91 10.48
N ARG A 194 -3.05 -9.02 9.71
CA ARG A 194 -4.41 -9.17 9.18
C ARG A 194 -4.47 -9.90 7.84
N GLY A 195 -3.33 -10.21 7.21
CA GLY A 195 -3.26 -10.84 5.90
C GLY A 195 -3.85 -9.99 4.78
N MET A 196 -4.05 -8.69 5.00
CA MET A 196 -4.68 -7.81 4.02
C MET A 196 -3.68 -7.30 3.00
N ILE A 197 -4.16 -7.19 1.77
CA ILE A 197 -3.41 -6.69 0.64
C ILE A 197 -3.14 -5.18 0.77
N HIS A 198 -1.91 -4.78 0.47
CA HIS A 198 -1.49 -3.40 0.29
C HIS A 198 -0.50 -3.34 -0.87
N PHE A 199 -0.27 -2.14 -1.41
CA PHE A 199 0.76 -1.92 -2.42
C PHE A 199 1.81 -0.92 -1.97
N HIS A 200 2.98 -1.03 -2.58
CA HIS A 200 4.02 0.02 -2.59
C HIS A 200 4.37 0.32 -4.04
N GLY A 201 4.38 1.60 -4.39
CA GLY A 201 4.58 2.08 -5.75
C GLY A 201 5.61 3.19 -5.83
N LEU A 202 6.42 3.14 -6.88
CA LEU A 202 7.26 4.24 -7.34
C LEU A 202 6.61 4.85 -8.57
N CYS A 203 6.46 6.17 -8.57
CA CYS A 203 5.70 6.89 -9.58
C CYS A 203 6.53 8.06 -10.13
N TRP A 204 6.56 8.21 -11.44
CA TRP A 204 7.20 9.31 -12.15
C TRP A 204 6.15 10.24 -12.71
N ARG A 205 6.37 11.54 -12.53
CA ARG A 205 5.58 12.57 -13.19
C ARG A 205 6.13 12.86 -14.59
N SER A 206 5.21 13.18 -15.49
CA SER A 206 5.53 13.62 -16.85
C SER A 206 6.38 14.89 -16.90
N ASP A 207 6.12 15.85 -16.01
CA ASP A 207 6.82 17.14 -15.89
C ASP A 207 8.11 17.09 -15.06
N ARG A 208 8.31 16.03 -14.29
CA ARG A 208 9.47 15.82 -13.39
C ARG A 208 9.68 16.94 -12.37
N GLU A 209 8.67 17.75 -12.09
CA GLU A 209 8.85 19.01 -11.36
C GLU A 209 9.50 18.82 -9.96
N PRO A 210 9.10 17.83 -9.13
CA PRO A 210 9.76 17.57 -7.85
C PRO A 210 11.24 17.23 -7.99
N HIS A 211 11.61 16.51 -9.06
CA HIS A 211 12.99 16.16 -9.31
C HIS A 211 13.81 17.39 -9.67
N ASN A 212 13.28 18.28 -10.51
CA ASN A 212 13.97 19.52 -10.90
C ASN A 212 14.14 20.45 -9.70
N LEU A 213 13.08 20.63 -8.89
CA LEU A 213 13.13 21.44 -7.67
C LEU A 213 14.23 20.98 -6.72
N LEU A 214 14.30 19.66 -6.45
CA LEU A 214 15.32 19.08 -5.59
C LEU A 214 16.72 19.15 -6.22
N HIS A 215 16.84 18.87 -7.51
CA HIS A 215 18.13 18.91 -8.21
C HIS A 215 18.73 20.31 -8.22
N GLU A 216 17.93 21.33 -8.53
CA GLU A 216 18.36 22.73 -8.50
C GLU A 216 18.73 23.19 -7.09
N ALA A 217 17.93 22.79 -6.09
CA ALA A 217 18.23 23.13 -4.70
C ALA A 217 19.58 22.54 -4.26
N LEU A 218 19.84 21.28 -4.57
CA LEU A 218 21.13 20.64 -4.29
C LEU A 218 22.29 21.28 -5.06
N LYS A 219 22.09 21.60 -6.36
CA LYS A 219 23.11 22.25 -7.19
C LYS A 219 23.50 23.63 -6.64
N ASN A 220 22.54 24.36 -6.09
CA ASN A 220 22.74 25.68 -5.50
C ASN A 220 23.22 25.61 -4.04
N GLY A 221 23.42 24.42 -3.48
CA GLY A 221 23.84 24.24 -2.09
C GLY A 221 22.82 24.77 -1.08
N LEU A 222 21.52 24.73 -1.42
CA LEU A 222 20.46 25.16 -0.52
C LEU A 222 20.35 24.18 0.65
N ASP A 223 20.04 24.73 1.82
CA ASP A 223 19.78 23.95 3.03
C ASP A 223 18.49 23.10 2.91
N GLU A 224 18.41 22.05 3.72
CA GLU A 224 17.28 21.11 3.76
C GLU A 224 15.95 21.81 4.03
N ASP A 225 15.92 22.83 4.90
CA ASP A 225 14.70 23.58 5.22
C ASP A 225 14.19 24.42 4.03
N VAL A 226 15.11 24.97 3.23
CA VAL A 226 14.76 25.68 1.99
C VAL A 226 14.22 24.69 0.95
N CYS A 227 14.82 23.50 0.86
CA CYS A 227 14.33 22.44 -0.01
C CYS A 227 12.91 22.01 0.40
N ALA A 228 12.66 21.85 1.70
CA ALA A 228 11.36 21.48 2.23
C ALA A 228 10.29 22.54 1.93
N SER A 229 10.64 23.83 2.11
CA SER A 229 9.76 24.95 1.83
C SER A 229 9.34 25.00 0.35
N LYS A 230 10.31 24.88 -0.57
CA LYS A 230 10.02 24.85 -2.02
C LYS A 230 9.13 23.67 -2.43
N LEU A 231 9.37 22.48 -1.87
CA LEU A 231 8.52 21.32 -2.13
C LEU A 231 7.12 21.49 -1.55
N SER A 232 7.01 22.09 -0.37
CA SER A 232 5.73 22.38 0.27
C SER A 232 4.90 23.38 -0.53
N GLU A 233 5.51 24.49 -0.98
CA GLU A 233 4.87 25.47 -1.86
C GLU A 233 4.37 24.84 -3.15
N TRP A 234 5.22 24.03 -3.80
CA TRP A 234 4.84 23.28 -4.99
C TRP A 234 3.66 22.34 -4.76
N ALA A 235 3.69 21.55 -3.68
CA ALA A 235 2.64 20.60 -3.35
C ALA A 235 1.32 21.29 -2.99
N GLN A 236 1.39 22.43 -2.31
CA GLN A 236 0.23 23.29 -2.02
C GLN A 236 -0.38 23.84 -3.31
N GLN A 237 0.43 24.40 -4.20
CA GLN A 237 -0.06 25.01 -5.45
C GLN A 237 -0.64 23.98 -6.41
N ASN A 238 -0.05 22.78 -6.49
CA ASN A 238 -0.46 21.75 -7.45
C ASN A 238 -1.57 20.83 -6.94
N PHE A 239 -1.66 20.60 -5.61
CA PHE A 239 -2.56 19.59 -5.04
C PHE A 239 -3.38 20.07 -3.85
N ALA A 240 -3.25 21.34 -3.45
CA ALA A 240 -3.81 21.84 -2.19
C ALA A 240 -3.39 20.99 -0.97
N MET A 241 -2.19 20.38 -1.04
CA MET A 241 -1.62 19.63 0.09
C MET A 241 -1.11 20.62 1.13
N ILE A 242 -1.92 20.86 2.16
CA ILE A 242 -1.61 21.72 3.29
C ILE A 242 -1.91 21.00 4.60
N ALA A 243 -1.17 21.36 5.66
CA ALA A 243 -1.43 20.88 7.02
C ALA A 243 -2.43 21.77 7.79
N MET A 244 -3.06 22.73 7.10
CA MET A 244 -4.04 23.65 7.72
C MET A 244 -5.39 22.98 7.84
N HIS A 245 -6.05 23.20 8.98
CA HIS A 245 -7.42 22.77 9.16
C HIS A 245 -8.38 23.64 8.33
N PRO A 246 -9.37 23.06 7.63
CA PRO A 246 -10.27 23.81 6.74
C PRO A 246 -11.17 24.80 7.48
N ALA A 247 -11.31 24.69 8.80
CA ALA A 247 -12.01 25.68 9.61
C ALA A 247 -11.24 27.02 9.72
N GLY A 248 -9.95 27.05 9.34
CA GLY A 248 -9.14 28.26 9.33
C GLY A 248 -8.90 28.88 10.71
N SER A 249 -8.66 30.18 10.69
CA SER A 249 -8.40 31.02 11.85
C SER A 249 -9.30 32.25 11.86
N ASP A 250 -9.44 32.89 13.03
CA ASP A 250 -10.08 34.18 13.17
C ASP A 250 -9.25 35.32 12.53
N ALA A 251 -9.79 36.53 12.53
CA ALA A 251 -9.11 37.72 11.99
C ALA A 251 -7.78 38.06 12.70
N SER A 252 -7.54 37.51 13.90
CA SER A 252 -6.30 37.66 14.66
C SER A 252 -5.31 36.50 14.43
N GLY A 253 -5.66 35.55 13.56
CA GLY A 253 -4.83 34.38 13.26
C GLY A 253 -5.00 33.22 14.25
N ASN A 254 -5.86 33.32 15.25
CA ASN A 254 -6.10 32.22 16.19
C ASN A 254 -6.91 31.11 15.49
N PRO A 255 -6.52 29.83 15.60
CA PRO A 255 -7.29 28.75 14.99
C PRO A 255 -8.72 28.69 15.55
N ASN A 256 -9.71 28.44 14.69
CA ASN A 256 -11.13 28.33 15.06
C ASN A 256 -11.44 27.01 15.81
N LYS A 257 -10.80 26.80 16.97
CA LYS A 257 -10.78 25.54 17.75
C LYS A 257 -12.15 25.03 18.18
N ASP A 258 -13.15 25.90 18.20
CA ASP A 258 -14.55 25.58 18.44
C ASP A 258 -15.18 24.70 17.35
N LEU A 259 -14.53 24.57 16.18
CA LEU A 259 -14.96 23.73 15.05
C LEU A 259 -14.20 22.39 14.93
N TRP A 260 -13.28 22.11 15.87
CA TRP A 260 -12.35 20.97 15.82
C TRP A 260 -12.57 20.11 17.06
N PRO A 261 -12.58 18.78 16.98
CA PRO A 261 -12.70 17.93 18.16
C PRO A 261 -11.41 17.93 18.99
N PRO A 262 -11.47 17.46 20.25
CA PRO A 262 -10.28 17.21 21.05
C PRO A 262 -9.29 16.26 20.35
N PRO A 263 -7.96 16.40 20.58
CA PRO A 263 -7.37 17.13 21.71
C PRO A 263 -7.04 18.62 21.48
N GLU A 264 -6.95 19.10 20.24
CA GLU A 264 -6.57 20.49 19.93
C GLU A 264 -7.74 21.47 19.91
N GLY A 265 -8.97 20.98 19.79
CA GLY A 265 -10.21 21.79 19.79
C GLY A 265 -11.23 21.40 20.85
N ASN A 266 -12.36 22.12 20.84
CA ASN A 266 -13.42 22.03 21.84
C ASN A 266 -14.75 21.51 21.28
N ALA A 267 -14.83 21.25 19.97
CA ALA A 267 -16.05 20.76 19.34
C ALA A 267 -16.38 19.34 19.81
N PRO A 268 -17.66 18.97 19.95
CA PRO A 268 -18.00 17.56 20.12
C PRO A 268 -17.56 16.76 18.88
N ALA A 269 -17.12 15.52 19.09
CA ALA A 269 -16.86 14.62 17.98
C ALA A 269 -18.16 14.44 17.17
N PRO A 270 -18.10 14.47 15.82
CA PRO A 270 -19.29 14.27 15.02
C PRO A 270 -19.91 12.91 15.31
N PRO A 271 -21.26 12.80 15.33
CA PRO A 271 -21.93 11.55 15.60
C PRO A 271 -21.57 10.50 14.55
N GLU A 272 -21.58 9.21 14.93
CA GLU A 272 -21.19 8.12 14.01
C GLU A 272 -22.13 8.04 12.79
N SER A 273 -23.37 8.51 12.90
CA SER A 273 -24.31 8.66 11.77
C SER A 273 -23.84 9.65 10.70
N LYS A 274 -22.96 10.59 11.06
CA LYS A 274 -22.29 11.55 10.17
C LYS A 274 -20.83 11.15 9.90
N ASN A 275 -20.44 9.89 10.11
CA ASN A 275 -19.07 9.47 9.88
C ASN A 275 -18.74 9.58 8.37
N PRO A 276 -17.80 10.47 7.98
CA PRO A 276 -17.49 10.74 6.58
C PRO A 276 -16.85 9.54 5.88
N LEU A 277 -16.36 8.55 6.63
CA LEU A 277 -15.74 7.34 6.08
C LEU A 277 -16.76 6.33 5.53
N PHE A 278 -18.05 6.49 5.81
CA PHE A 278 -19.11 5.63 5.27
C PHE A 278 -19.82 6.24 4.06
N LYS A 279 -19.65 7.54 3.83
CA LYS A 279 -20.25 8.25 2.70
C LYS A 279 -19.30 8.19 1.51
N LEU A 280 -19.81 7.89 0.31
CA LEU A 280 -18.99 8.05 -0.89
C LEU A 280 -18.95 9.52 -1.27
N PHE A 281 -17.83 9.98 -1.82
CA PHE A 281 -17.70 11.36 -2.27
C PHE A 281 -18.80 11.74 -3.30
N MET A 282 -19.20 10.78 -4.13
CA MET A 282 -20.31 10.96 -5.09
C MET A 282 -21.69 11.14 -4.43
N ASP A 283 -21.84 10.78 -3.16
CA ASP A 283 -23.07 10.99 -2.37
C ASP A 283 -23.07 12.37 -1.68
N VAL A 284 -22.00 13.15 -1.81
CA VAL A 284 -21.93 14.53 -1.31
C VAL A 284 -22.59 15.46 -2.32
N SER A 285 -23.55 16.27 -1.87
CA SER A 285 -24.13 17.34 -2.70
C SER A 285 -23.04 18.24 -3.27
N GLN A 286 -23.21 18.66 -4.52
CA GLN A 286 -22.25 19.54 -5.21
C GLN A 286 -22.25 20.98 -4.66
N SER A 287 -23.13 21.32 -3.71
CA SER A 287 -23.10 22.61 -3.05
C SER A 287 -21.80 22.80 -2.27
N GLU A 288 -21.22 24.00 -2.36
CA GLU A 288 -19.99 24.37 -1.65
C GLU A 288 -20.09 24.10 -0.15
N TYR A 289 -21.25 24.39 0.45
CA TYR A 289 -21.53 24.12 1.86
C TYR A 289 -21.40 22.63 2.20
N SER A 290 -21.96 21.74 1.38
CA SER A 290 -21.93 20.30 1.66
C SER A 290 -20.55 19.70 1.44
N ILE A 291 -19.80 20.18 0.46
CA ILE A 291 -18.40 19.80 0.23
C ILE A 291 -17.53 20.26 1.42
N LEU A 292 -17.74 21.49 1.89
CA LEU A 292 -17.02 22.03 3.04
C LEU A 292 -17.36 21.27 4.33
N GLU A 293 -18.64 20.97 4.58
CA GLU A 293 -19.06 20.15 5.74
C GLU A 293 -18.38 18.78 5.70
N ASP A 294 -18.42 18.09 4.55
CA ASP A 294 -17.81 16.76 4.40
C ASP A 294 -16.28 16.82 4.58
N HIS A 295 -15.62 17.83 4.01
CA HIS A 295 -14.19 18.06 4.19
C HIS A 295 -13.83 18.33 5.66
N LEU A 296 -14.59 19.18 6.36
CA LEU A 296 -14.41 19.44 7.78
C LEU A 296 -14.53 18.15 8.60
N LEU A 297 -15.59 17.37 8.35
CA LEU A 297 -15.81 16.09 9.03
C LEU A 297 -14.67 15.11 8.76
N LEU A 298 -14.24 14.98 7.50
CA LEU A 298 -13.16 14.08 7.10
C LEU A 298 -11.85 14.47 7.77
N THR A 299 -11.46 15.74 7.68
CA THR A 299 -10.25 16.28 8.30
C THR A 299 -10.26 16.08 9.81
N ASN A 300 -11.37 16.38 10.48
CA ASN A 300 -11.56 16.13 11.92
C ASN A 300 -11.43 14.65 12.29
N LYS A 301 -11.75 13.73 11.37
CA LYS A 301 -11.65 12.29 11.59
C LYS A 301 -10.26 11.73 11.35
N ILE A 302 -9.51 12.24 10.36
CA ILE A 302 -8.28 11.61 9.86
C ILE A 302 -7.00 12.40 10.12
N ASN A 303 -7.04 13.73 10.20
CA ASN A 303 -5.84 14.56 10.31
C ASN A 303 -5.42 14.84 11.76
N LEU A 304 -6.31 14.62 12.73
CA LEU A 304 -5.99 14.76 14.15
C LEU A 304 -5.65 13.40 14.77
N HIS A 305 -4.44 13.29 15.32
CA HIS A 305 -4.03 12.07 15.98
C HIS A 305 -4.63 11.98 17.39
N ARG A 306 -5.67 11.17 17.55
CA ARG A 306 -6.15 10.75 18.86
C ARG A 306 -5.53 9.40 19.23
N CYS A 307 -4.81 9.38 20.35
CA CYS A 307 -4.23 8.13 20.84
C CYS A 307 -5.31 7.07 21.09
N SER A 308 -5.07 5.85 20.62
CA SER A 308 -5.94 4.67 20.78
C SER A 308 -5.16 3.49 21.34
N SER A 309 -5.85 2.40 21.68
CA SER A 309 -5.21 1.14 22.12
C SER A 309 -4.23 0.58 21.09
N TYR A 310 -4.38 0.92 19.81
CA TYR A 310 -3.46 0.51 18.75
C TYR A 310 -2.12 1.24 18.82
N CYS A 311 -2.11 2.54 19.14
CA CYS A 311 -0.89 3.33 19.15
C CYS A 311 -0.23 3.45 20.51
N LEU A 312 -0.98 3.33 21.60
CA LEU A 312 -0.44 3.36 22.95
C LEU A 312 0.23 2.02 23.30
N VAL A 313 1.55 2.05 23.45
CA VAL A 313 2.36 0.86 23.74
C VAL A 313 3.04 1.01 25.09
N SER A 314 2.99 -0.04 25.91
CA SER A 314 3.80 -0.14 27.12
C SER A 314 5.22 -0.56 26.75
N LYS A 315 6.22 0.29 27.02
CA LYS A 315 7.63 -0.07 26.84
C LYS A 315 8.16 -0.73 28.11
N LYS A 316 8.99 -1.77 27.94
CA LYS A 316 9.66 -2.46 29.05
C LYS A 316 10.47 -1.42 29.85
N GLY A 317 10.18 -1.28 31.14
CA GLY A 317 10.82 -0.31 32.03
C GLY A 317 10.12 1.06 32.16
N MET A 318 9.06 1.34 31.39
CA MET A 318 8.27 2.58 31.55
C MET A 318 6.96 2.29 32.30
N LYS A 319 6.62 3.14 33.29
CA LYS A 319 5.35 3.07 34.04
C LYS A 319 4.14 3.60 33.26
N HIS A 320 4.37 4.32 32.16
CA HIS A 320 3.34 4.94 31.34
C HIS A 320 3.37 4.45 29.89
N LYS A 321 2.23 4.52 29.20
CA LYS A 321 2.14 4.18 27.78
C LYS A 321 2.71 5.31 26.93
N VAL A 322 3.39 4.95 25.85
CA VAL A 322 3.95 5.91 24.87
C VAL A 322 3.30 5.66 23.52
N CYS A 323 3.04 6.72 22.76
CA CYS A 323 2.50 6.61 21.42
C CYS A 323 3.57 6.09 20.44
N ARG A 324 3.26 4.98 19.74
CA ARG A 324 4.11 4.37 18.69
C ARG A 324 4.37 5.28 17.47
N MET A 325 3.52 6.29 17.31
CA MET A 325 3.58 7.32 16.26
C MET A 325 4.37 8.55 16.72
N GLU A 326 5.00 8.47 17.90
CA GLU A 326 5.92 9.47 18.47
C GLU A 326 5.23 10.76 18.93
N PHE A 327 3.91 10.76 19.14
CA PHE A 327 3.18 11.88 19.75
C PHE A 327 3.33 11.95 21.28
N GLY A 328 4.32 11.26 21.85
CA GLY A 328 4.69 11.38 23.27
C GLY A 328 3.92 10.44 24.19
N SER A 329 3.79 10.84 25.45
CA SER A 329 3.05 10.16 26.51
C SER A 329 2.29 11.18 27.37
N GLU A 330 1.58 10.70 28.39
CA GLU A 330 0.91 11.56 29.37
C GLU A 330 1.83 12.62 30.01
N ASN A 331 3.12 12.31 30.15
CA ASN A 331 4.08 13.15 30.88
C ASN A 331 5.26 13.62 30.02
N MET A 332 5.26 13.32 28.71
CA MET A 332 6.38 13.63 27.83
C MET A 332 5.86 14.10 26.48
N GLN A 333 6.29 15.29 26.08
CA GLN A 333 6.00 15.80 24.75
C GLN A 333 6.58 14.87 23.68
N GLY A 334 5.81 14.66 22.62
CA GLY A 334 6.22 13.85 21.48
C GLY A 334 7.04 14.63 20.47
N LYS A 335 6.69 14.48 19.20
CA LYS A 335 7.22 15.29 18.11
C LYS A 335 7.11 16.77 18.43
N ALA A 336 8.17 17.51 18.13
CA ALA A 336 8.16 18.96 18.20
C ALA A 336 7.07 19.52 17.28
N ILE A 337 6.36 20.54 17.79
CA ILE A 337 5.45 21.35 16.99
C ILE A 337 6.29 22.11 15.96
N ARG A 338 5.81 22.18 14.73
CA ARG A 338 6.44 22.94 13.65
C ARG A 338 5.44 23.92 13.07
N ASP A 339 5.93 25.12 12.78
CA ASP A 339 5.26 26.21 12.09
C ASP A 339 5.67 26.32 10.62
N SER A 340 6.71 25.58 10.23
CA SER A 340 7.35 25.61 8.91
C SER A 340 7.59 24.19 8.37
N PRO A 341 7.60 24.01 7.03
CA PRO A 341 7.97 22.76 6.40
C PRO A 341 9.42 22.37 6.75
N ALA A 342 9.68 21.09 7.02
CA ALA A 342 11.01 20.63 7.37
C ALA A 342 11.20 19.16 6.97
N ILE A 343 12.43 18.77 6.63
CA ILE A 343 12.77 17.36 6.45
C ILE A 343 12.99 16.74 7.84
N VAL A 344 12.21 15.71 8.17
CA VAL A 344 12.26 15.05 9.49
C VAL A 344 12.66 13.59 9.36
N LYS A 345 13.48 13.11 10.30
CA LYS A 345 13.78 11.69 10.45
C LYS A 345 12.72 11.02 11.31
N ASP A 346 12.13 9.92 10.82
CA ASP A 346 11.33 9.05 11.68
C ASP A 346 12.24 8.19 12.61
N LYS A 347 11.65 7.47 13.57
CA LYS A 347 12.40 6.51 14.43
C LYS A 347 13.30 5.51 13.71
N ASN A 348 13.04 5.23 12.43
CA ASN A 348 13.84 4.31 11.64
C ASN A 348 14.95 5.04 10.86
N GLY A 349 15.11 6.34 11.06
CA GLY A 349 16.08 7.19 10.35
C GLY A 349 15.67 7.55 8.93
N SER A 350 14.44 7.24 8.50
CA SER A 350 13.96 7.59 7.17
C SER A 350 13.55 9.05 7.12
N LEU A 351 14.00 9.77 6.10
CA LEU A 351 13.62 11.17 5.85
C LEU A 351 12.17 11.24 5.36
N ARG A 352 11.43 12.22 5.88
CA ARG A 352 10.05 12.56 5.54
C ARG A 352 9.97 14.07 5.35
N LEU A 353 9.18 14.51 4.37
CA LEU A 353 8.74 15.89 4.28
C LEU A 353 7.57 16.12 5.24
#